data_AF-A0A9X1I0U6-F1
#
_entry.id   AF-A0A9X1I0U6-F1
#
_cell.length_a   1.000
_cell.length_b   1.000
_cell.length_c   1.000
_cell.angle_alpha   90.00
_cell.angle_beta   90.00
_cell.angle_gamma   90.00
#
_symmetry.space_group_name_H-M   'P 1'
#
loop_
_entity.id
_entity.type
_entity.pdbx_description
1 polymer ?
#
loop_
_entity_poly.entity_id
_entity_poly.type
_entity_poly.pdbx_seq_one_letter_code
_entity_poly.pdbx_strand_id
1 'polypeptide(L)'
;MLTYHGLIELRDKLANNEIGLELAKEKCWSDFKEGQRSWHTKDWKDRRPKFIKEKCEICSSKETLTIQHLSHPKKYSEFKREIIRTYAKDYIDTNPNIDKSEFTAHILKKYEYVPIPLCPNCMCKNPSERVRKIPKYRCADCKHEFEEAIYRSEIELISIFYQDEDAYEVRDKCFISKDKWRNKHNLSNIRYWLQRELAKNKDSETIEKKAFLLYLSDNIKYLSFEDTITACKKCASSFDLHKMELCPKCKKHYKGIQYPTCIQCLPEEKRKAAMEKIEFGKEWQDMHKRLGID
;
A
#
# COMPACT_ATOMS: atom_id res chain seq x y z
N MET A 1 -23.77 13.09 -1.59
CA MET A 1 -23.39 11.80 -0.98
C MET A 1 -24.65 10.99 -0.78
N LEU A 2 -24.69 9.74 -1.26
CA LEU A 2 -25.86 8.87 -1.12
C LEU A 2 -26.14 8.53 0.35
N THR A 3 -27.41 8.29 0.66
CA THR A 3 -27.86 7.83 1.99
C THR A 3 -27.49 6.35 2.20
N TYR A 4 -27.60 5.85 3.44
CA TYR A 4 -27.40 4.43 3.73
C TYR A 4 -28.23 3.52 2.82
N HIS A 5 -29.52 3.79 2.70
CA HIS A 5 -30.41 3.01 1.83
C HIS A 5 -30.11 3.21 0.34
N GLY A 6 -29.73 4.43 -0.06
CA GLY A 6 -29.33 4.72 -1.44
C GLY A 6 -28.08 3.95 -1.88
N LEU A 7 -27.11 3.72 -0.97
CA LEU A 7 -25.96 2.87 -1.26
C LEU A 7 -26.34 1.39 -1.38
N ILE A 8 -27.26 0.90 -0.54
CA ILE A 8 -27.77 -0.47 -0.63
C ILE A 8 -28.44 -0.69 -1.98
N GLU A 9 -29.38 0.20 -2.34
CA GLU A 9 -30.08 0.13 -3.62
C GLU A 9 -29.12 0.19 -4.81
N LEU A 10 -28.12 1.08 -4.76
CA LEU A 10 -27.09 1.17 -5.80
C LEU A 10 -26.28 -0.12 -5.94
N ARG A 11 -25.84 -0.70 -4.81
CA ARG A 11 -25.09 -1.95 -4.78
C ARG A 11 -25.92 -3.09 -5.36
N ASP A 12 -27.17 -3.22 -4.95
CA ASP A 12 -28.04 -4.32 -5.34
C ASP A 12 -28.38 -4.23 -6.84
N LYS A 13 -28.71 -3.03 -7.34
CA LYS A 13 -28.89 -2.78 -8.78
C LYS A 13 -27.65 -3.14 -9.58
N LEU A 14 -26.45 -2.78 -9.11
CA LEU A 14 -25.20 -3.10 -9.80
C LEU A 14 -24.89 -4.59 -9.76
N ALA A 15 -25.15 -5.26 -8.64
CA ALA A 15 -24.96 -6.70 -8.48
C ALA A 15 -25.88 -7.47 -9.44
N ASN A 16 -27.14 -7.04 -9.56
CA ASN A 16 -28.15 -7.64 -10.43
C ASN A 16 -28.04 -7.25 -11.92
N ASN A 17 -27.04 -6.43 -12.30
CA ASN A 17 -26.88 -5.87 -13.65
C ASN A 17 -28.03 -4.96 -14.12
N GLU A 18 -28.82 -4.41 -13.20
CA GLU A 18 -29.88 -3.44 -13.51
C GLU A 18 -29.31 -2.05 -13.87
N ILE A 19 -28.05 -1.79 -13.48
CA ILE A 19 -27.32 -0.56 -13.79
C ILE A 19 -25.89 -0.88 -14.23
N GLY A 20 -25.41 -0.15 -15.23
CA GLY A 20 -24.01 -0.24 -15.67
C GLY A 20 -23.04 0.36 -14.66
N LEU A 21 -21.78 -0.11 -14.67
CA LEU A 21 -20.75 0.31 -13.73
C LEU A 21 -20.47 1.82 -13.79
N GLU A 22 -20.37 2.39 -14.98
CA GLU A 22 -20.07 3.83 -15.15
C GLU A 22 -21.17 4.70 -14.57
N LEU A 23 -22.45 4.38 -14.87
CA LEU A 23 -23.58 5.10 -14.30
C LEU A 23 -23.66 4.92 -12.77
N ALA A 24 -23.26 3.76 -12.25
CA ALA A 24 -23.23 3.52 -10.81
C ALA A 24 -22.14 4.35 -10.10
N LYS A 25 -20.94 4.45 -10.68
CA LYS A 25 -19.86 5.32 -10.19
C LYS A 25 -20.27 6.79 -10.21
N GLU A 26 -20.87 7.23 -11.31
CA GLU A 26 -21.37 8.59 -11.47
C GLU A 26 -22.38 8.92 -10.36
N LYS A 27 -23.42 8.08 -10.18
CA LYS A 27 -24.40 8.26 -9.10
C LYS A 27 -23.79 8.24 -7.70
N CYS A 28 -22.75 7.47 -7.47
CA CYS A 28 -22.10 7.39 -6.17
C CYS A 28 -21.31 8.66 -5.83
N TRP A 29 -20.67 9.28 -6.83
CA TRP A 29 -19.70 10.37 -6.62
C TRP A 29 -20.14 11.74 -7.13
N SER A 30 -21.25 11.85 -7.89
CA SER A 30 -21.75 13.12 -8.44
C SER A 30 -21.93 14.21 -7.38
N ASP A 31 -22.39 13.81 -6.20
CA ASP A 31 -22.71 14.71 -5.08
C ASP A 31 -21.59 14.73 -4.02
N PHE A 32 -20.36 14.38 -4.38
CA PHE A 32 -19.22 14.41 -3.46
C PHE A 32 -18.63 15.82 -3.40
N LYS A 33 -18.74 16.49 -2.25
CA LYS A 33 -18.03 17.74 -1.97
C LYS A 33 -16.78 17.45 -1.14
N GLU A 34 -15.66 18.08 -1.50
CA GLU A 34 -14.43 17.96 -0.73
C GLU A 34 -14.66 18.39 0.73
N GLY A 35 -14.15 17.59 1.68
CA GLY A 35 -14.38 17.80 3.11
C GLY A 35 -15.77 17.39 3.63
N GLN A 36 -16.71 16.97 2.77
CA GLN A 36 -18.01 16.47 3.20
C GLN A 36 -17.88 15.08 3.84
N ARG A 37 -18.43 14.95 5.04
CA ARG A 37 -18.37 13.72 5.85
C ARG A 37 -19.76 13.16 6.07
N SER A 38 -19.87 11.84 6.22
CA SER A 38 -21.17 11.15 6.40
C SER A 38 -21.95 11.70 7.59
N TRP A 39 -21.28 12.06 8.69
CA TRP A 39 -21.91 12.61 9.90
C TRP A 39 -22.46 14.04 9.75
N HIS A 40 -22.16 14.74 8.65
CA HIS A 40 -22.80 16.01 8.34
C HIS A 40 -24.17 15.84 7.67
N THR A 41 -24.47 14.65 7.14
CA THR A 41 -25.71 14.38 6.39
C THR A 41 -26.94 14.29 7.30
N LYS A 42 -28.11 14.61 6.74
CA LYS A 42 -29.40 14.45 7.43
C LYS A 42 -29.66 12.98 7.79
N ASP A 43 -29.43 12.06 6.84
CA ASP A 43 -29.55 10.60 7.05
C ASP A 43 -28.81 10.12 8.30
N TRP A 44 -27.55 10.55 8.47
CA TRP A 44 -26.78 10.19 9.67
C TRP A 44 -27.36 10.80 10.94
N LYS A 45 -27.73 12.09 10.92
CA LYS A 45 -28.29 12.79 12.08
C LYS A 45 -29.61 12.16 12.54
N ASP A 46 -30.43 11.66 11.61
CA ASP A 46 -31.72 11.04 11.92
C ASP A 46 -31.56 9.61 12.47
N ARG A 47 -30.53 8.87 12.03
CA ARG A 47 -30.25 7.50 12.52
C ARG A 47 -29.45 7.50 13.83
N ARG A 48 -28.53 8.44 14.02
CA ARG A 48 -27.60 8.49 15.16
C ARG A 48 -28.28 8.37 16.54
N PRO A 49 -29.39 9.07 16.86
CA PRO A 49 -30.04 8.98 18.18
C PRO A 49 -30.57 7.58 18.51
N LYS A 50 -30.88 6.76 17.50
CA LYS A 50 -31.41 5.41 17.67
C LYS A 50 -30.34 4.40 18.11
N PHE A 51 -29.07 4.73 17.90
CA PHE A 51 -27.92 3.85 18.19
C PHE A 51 -27.12 4.29 19.42
N ILE A 52 -27.15 5.59 19.76
CA ILE A 52 -26.45 6.09 20.94
C ILE A 52 -27.14 5.57 22.19
N LYS A 53 -26.38 4.85 23.01
CA LYS A 53 -26.79 4.35 24.32
C LYS A 53 -26.76 5.47 25.36
N GLU A 54 -27.30 5.22 26.55
CA GLU A 54 -27.34 6.20 27.64
C GLU A 54 -25.97 6.53 28.25
N LYS A 55 -24.99 5.63 28.10
CA LYS A 55 -23.66 5.73 28.71
C LYS A 55 -22.58 5.32 27.71
N CYS A 56 -21.39 5.86 27.91
CA CYS A 56 -20.18 5.41 27.24
C CYS A 56 -19.91 3.93 27.59
N GLU A 57 -19.70 3.10 26.59
CA GLU A 57 -19.45 1.67 26.79
C GLU A 57 -18.04 1.37 27.32
N ILE A 58 -17.12 2.34 27.18
CA ILE A 58 -15.73 2.19 27.66
C ILE A 58 -15.61 2.61 29.14
N CYS A 59 -16.18 3.76 29.51
CA CYS A 59 -15.95 4.37 30.82
C CYS A 59 -17.23 4.66 31.62
N SER A 60 -18.41 4.29 31.10
CA SER A 60 -19.73 4.53 31.71
C SER A 60 -20.11 6.00 31.93
N SER A 61 -19.33 6.95 31.42
CA SER A 61 -19.65 8.38 31.46
C SER A 61 -20.96 8.69 30.71
N LYS A 62 -21.70 9.68 31.22
CA LYS A 62 -22.90 10.27 30.60
C LYS A 62 -22.61 11.61 29.92
N GLU A 63 -21.35 12.00 29.80
CA GLU A 63 -20.93 13.19 29.03
C GLU A 63 -21.31 13.07 27.55
N THR A 64 -21.02 14.06 26.72
CA THR A 64 -21.33 14.04 25.29
C THR A 64 -20.89 12.73 24.62
N LEU A 65 -21.88 11.93 24.23
CA LEU A 65 -21.70 10.63 23.59
C LEU A 65 -21.65 10.78 22.07
N THR A 66 -20.87 9.92 21.44
CA THR A 66 -20.77 9.79 19.99
C THR A 66 -20.77 8.31 19.59
N ILE A 67 -21.10 8.07 18.33
CA ILE A 67 -20.84 6.79 17.66
C ILE A 67 -19.35 6.77 17.35
N GLN A 68 -18.65 5.77 17.87
CA GLN A 68 -17.26 5.48 17.56
C GLN A 68 -17.22 4.23 16.69
N HIS A 69 -16.69 4.38 15.47
CA HIS A 69 -16.44 3.26 14.58
C HIS A 69 -15.17 2.51 15.00
N LEU A 70 -15.24 1.18 14.93
CA LEU A 70 -14.08 0.31 15.13
C LEU A 70 -13.36 0.00 13.81
N SER A 71 -14.01 0.28 12.68
CA SER A 71 -13.46 0.13 11.34
C SER A 71 -13.84 1.31 10.45
N HIS A 72 -12.89 1.77 9.63
CA HIS A 72 -13.13 2.80 8.62
C HIS A 72 -13.11 2.20 7.22
N PRO A 73 -13.95 2.71 6.30
CA PRO A 73 -14.02 2.19 4.95
C PRO A 73 -12.71 2.47 4.19
N LYS A 74 -12.25 1.47 3.44
CA LYS A 74 -11.09 1.60 2.55
C LYS A 74 -11.43 2.47 1.34
N LYS A 75 -10.41 3.07 0.73
CA LYS A 75 -10.57 3.77 -0.56
C LYS A 75 -10.83 2.77 -1.68
N TYR A 76 -11.62 3.18 -2.69
CA TYR A 76 -11.86 2.38 -3.89
C TYR A 76 -10.55 1.92 -4.57
N SER A 77 -9.53 2.78 -4.61
CA SER A 77 -8.21 2.45 -5.18
C SER A 77 -7.49 1.31 -4.45
N GLU A 78 -7.75 1.12 -3.15
CA GLU A 78 -7.19 0.02 -2.37
C GLU A 78 -7.83 -1.31 -2.76
N PHE A 79 -9.17 -1.37 -2.84
CA PHE A 79 -9.89 -2.55 -3.35
C PHE A 79 -9.46 -2.87 -4.78
N LYS A 80 -9.41 -1.87 -5.68
CA LYS A 80 -8.95 -2.06 -7.06
C LYS A 80 -7.53 -2.64 -7.11
N ARG A 81 -6.61 -2.16 -6.26
CA ARG A 81 -5.24 -2.68 -6.18
C ARG A 81 -5.20 -4.12 -5.68
N GLU A 82 -5.98 -4.46 -4.65
CA GLU A 82 -6.07 -5.82 -4.10
C GLU A 82 -6.61 -6.80 -5.14
N ILE A 83 -7.72 -6.46 -5.81
CA ILE A 83 -8.31 -7.29 -6.86
C ILE A 83 -7.38 -7.47 -8.06
N ILE A 84 -6.72 -6.40 -8.55
CA ILE A 84 -5.76 -6.53 -9.65
C ILE A 84 -4.60 -7.45 -9.27
N ARG A 85 -4.14 -7.43 -8.00
CA ARG A 85 -3.06 -8.33 -7.56
C ARG A 85 -3.51 -9.79 -7.62
N THR A 86 -4.73 -10.10 -7.19
CA THR A 86 -5.29 -11.46 -7.28
C THR A 86 -5.39 -11.90 -8.73
N TYR A 87 -6.01 -11.10 -9.60
CA TYR A 87 -6.14 -11.42 -11.02
C TYR A 87 -4.80 -11.56 -11.74
N ALA A 88 -3.85 -10.69 -11.45
CA ALA A 88 -2.51 -10.78 -12.03
C ALA A 88 -1.80 -12.06 -11.58
N LYS A 89 -1.93 -12.44 -10.31
CA LYS A 89 -1.38 -13.70 -9.80
C LYS A 89 -1.99 -14.90 -10.52
N ASP A 90 -3.32 -14.98 -10.58
CA ASP A 90 -4.02 -16.07 -11.25
C ASP A 90 -3.64 -16.16 -12.74
N TYR A 91 -3.52 -15.00 -13.42
CA TYR A 91 -3.08 -14.94 -14.81
C TYR A 91 -1.65 -15.43 -15.00
N ILE A 92 -0.72 -15.00 -14.14
CA ILE A 92 0.70 -15.42 -14.17
C ILE A 92 0.82 -16.92 -13.92
N ASP A 93 0.08 -17.44 -12.93
CA ASP A 93 0.09 -18.86 -12.59
C ASP A 93 -0.45 -19.72 -13.75
N THR A 94 -1.40 -19.20 -14.53
CA THR A 94 -2.01 -19.90 -15.68
C THR A 94 -1.25 -19.68 -17.00
N ASN A 95 -0.56 -18.54 -17.14
CA ASN A 95 0.16 -18.13 -18.36
C ASN A 95 1.60 -17.67 -17.99
N PRO A 96 2.44 -18.60 -17.51
CA PRO A 96 3.76 -18.25 -17.00
C PRO A 96 4.71 -17.76 -18.10
N ASN A 97 4.52 -18.25 -19.33
CA ASN A 97 5.38 -17.96 -20.46
C ASN A 97 4.73 -16.95 -21.40
N ILE A 98 5.49 -15.90 -21.73
CA ILE A 98 5.15 -14.95 -22.79
C ILE A 98 5.93 -15.39 -24.03
N ASP A 99 5.39 -15.16 -25.22
CA ASP A 99 6.16 -15.38 -26.45
C ASP A 99 7.41 -14.47 -26.47
N LYS A 100 8.55 -15.04 -26.86
CA LYS A 100 9.83 -14.32 -26.90
C LYS A 100 9.78 -13.12 -27.83
N SER A 101 9.11 -13.23 -28.97
CA SER A 101 9.01 -12.14 -29.96
C SER A 101 8.14 -11.02 -29.43
N GLU A 102 7.00 -11.35 -28.82
CA GLU A 102 6.12 -10.38 -28.16
C GLU A 102 6.85 -9.63 -27.03
N PHE A 103 7.56 -10.37 -26.17
CA PHE A 103 8.32 -9.78 -25.08
C PHE A 103 9.46 -8.87 -25.56
N THR A 104 10.16 -9.30 -26.62
CA THR A 104 11.21 -8.50 -27.26
C THR A 104 10.64 -7.20 -27.81
N ALA A 105 9.55 -7.27 -28.57
CA ALA A 105 8.89 -6.09 -29.13
C ALA A 105 8.43 -5.12 -28.02
N HIS A 106 7.91 -5.65 -26.91
CA HIS A 106 7.53 -4.84 -25.75
C HIS A 106 8.73 -4.09 -25.14
N ILE A 107 9.85 -4.79 -24.91
CA ILE A 107 11.07 -4.19 -24.34
C ILE A 107 11.57 -3.05 -25.22
N LEU A 108 11.78 -3.32 -26.51
CA LEU A 108 12.30 -2.33 -27.47
C LEU A 108 11.42 -1.08 -27.54
N LYS A 109 10.10 -1.27 -27.46
CA LYS A 109 9.14 -0.17 -27.48
C LYS A 109 9.15 0.66 -26.20
N LYS A 110 9.18 0.02 -25.03
CA LYS A 110 8.87 0.65 -23.72
C LYS A 110 10.08 0.97 -22.85
N TYR A 111 11.24 0.40 -23.16
CA TYR A 111 12.44 0.54 -22.35
C TYR A 111 13.62 1.04 -23.18
N GLU A 112 14.54 1.71 -22.51
CA GLU A 112 15.86 2.11 -22.99
C GLU A 112 16.88 1.17 -22.34
N TYR A 113 17.71 0.51 -23.14
CA TYR A 113 18.75 -0.40 -22.64
C TYR A 113 20.03 0.39 -22.34
N VAL A 114 20.54 0.24 -21.12
CA VAL A 114 21.82 0.81 -20.68
C VAL A 114 22.77 -0.36 -20.38
N PRO A 115 23.73 -0.66 -21.28
CA PRO A 115 24.54 -1.86 -21.17
C PRO A 115 25.48 -1.82 -19.97
N ILE A 116 25.70 -2.99 -19.37
CA ILE A 116 26.62 -3.16 -18.25
C ILE A 116 28.01 -3.51 -18.79
N PRO A 117 29.06 -2.77 -18.41
CA PRO A 117 30.42 -3.08 -18.85
C PRO A 117 30.88 -4.41 -18.27
N LEU A 118 31.55 -5.22 -19.10
CA LEU A 118 32.12 -6.51 -18.73
C LEU A 118 33.63 -6.52 -18.98
N CYS A 119 34.33 -7.34 -18.20
CA CYS A 119 35.75 -7.61 -18.41
C CYS A 119 35.96 -8.52 -19.64
N PRO A 120 36.83 -8.14 -20.60
CA PRO A 120 37.11 -8.95 -21.79
C PRO A 120 37.81 -10.28 -21.48
N ASN A 121 38.52 -10.38 -20.35
CA ASN A 121 39.27 -11.59 -19.98
C ASN A 121 38.42 -12.64 -19.24
N CYS A 122 37.47 -12.21 -18.39
CA CYS A 122 36.74 -13.12 -17.50
C CYS A 122 35.22 -12.93 -17.48
N MET A 123 34.67 -12.02 -18.30
CA MET A 123 33.23 -11.70 -18.39
C MET A 123 32.58 -11.19 -17.09
N CYS A 124 33.35 -10.94 -16.03
CA CYS A 124 32.83 -10.35 -14.79
C CYS A 124 32.30 -8.93 -15.03
N LYS A 125 31.18 -8.64 -14.38
CA LYS A 125 30.43 -7.38 -14.50
C LYS A 125 31.05 -6.25 -13.69
N ASN A 126 30.73 -5.02 -14.09
CA ASN A 126 31.05 -3.79 -13.36
C ASN A 126 32.56 -3.66 -13.04
N PRO A 127 33.45 -3.77 -14.05
CA PRO A 127 34.86 -3.44 -13.84
C PRO A 127 34.99 -2.01 -13.31
N SER A 128 36.00 -1.77 -12.48
CA SER A 128 36.26 -0.44 -11.93
C SER A 128 36.75 0.50 -13.02
N GLU A 129 35.99 1.57 -13.25
CA GLU A 129 36.37 2.65 -14.17
C GLU A 129 37.34 3.62 -13.48
N ARG A 130 38.51 3.83 -14.08
CA ARG A 130 39.60 4.64 -13.53
C ARG A 130 39.59 6.01 -14.19
N VAL A 131 39.47 7.05 -13.37
CA VAL A 131 39.37 8.44 -13.86
C VAL A 131 40.73 9.02 -14.31
N ARG A 132 41.84 8.60 -13.68
CA ARG A 132 43.17 9.19 -13.89
C ARG A 132 44.23 8.24 -14.45
N LYS A 133 43.96 6.92 -14.44
CA LYS A 133 44.96 5.89 -14.81
C LYS A 133 44.55 5.22 -16.11
N ILE A 134 45.56 4.88 -16.91
CA ILE A 134 45.42 4.10 -18.13
C ILE A 134 46.00 2.70 -17.85
N PRO A 135 45.36 1.60 -18.29
CA PRO A 135 44.10 1.54 -19.05
C PRO A 135 42.84 2.03 -18.31
N LYS A 136 41.81 2.48 -19.04
CA LYS A 136 40.60 3.05 -18.43
C LYS A 136 39.89 2.14 -17.43
N TYR A 137 39.85 0.82 -17.64
CA TYR A 137 39.17 -0.13 -16.76
C TYR A 137 40.13 -1.10 -16.07
N ARG A 138 39.71 -1.57 -14.89
CA ARG A 138 40.35 -2.67 -14.17
C ARG A 138 39.29 -3.63 -13.64
N CYS A 139 39.41 -4.91 -13.97
CA CYS A 139 38.50 -5.93 -13.43
C CYS A 139 38.72 -6.10 -11.92
N ALA A 140 37.62 -6.13 -11.15
CA ALA A 140 37.67 -6.37 -9.71
C ALA A 140 38.05 -7.83 -9.39
N ASP A 141 37.71 -8.78 -10.27
CA ASP A 141 37.93 -10.20 -10.04
C ASP A 141 39.31 -10.65 -10.55
N CYS A 142 39.51 -10.71 -11.87
CA CYS A 142 40.76 -11.22 -12.46
C CYS A 142 41.91 -10.21 -12.51
N LYS A 143 41.68 -8.97 -12.03
CA LYS A 143 42.66 -7.85 -12.01
C LYS A 143 43.19 -7.40 -13.37
N HIS A 144 42.70 -7.95 -14.47
CA HIS A 144 43.05 -7.55 -15.83
C HIS A 144 42.71 -6.07 -16.07
N GLU A 145 43.63 -5.36 -16.72
CA GLU A 145 43.52 -3.95 -17.06
C GLU A 145 43.31 -3.80 -18.57
N PHE A 146 42.33 -3.00 -18.97
CA PHE A 146 41.90 -2.91 -20.37
C PHE A 146 41.30 -1.53 -20.67
N GLU A 147 41.39 -1.10 -21.92
CA GLU A 147 40.94 0.23 -22.34
C GLU A 147 39.45 0.27 -22.66
N GLU A 148 38.95 -0.76 -23.35
CA GLU A 148 37.56 -0.86 -23.78
C GLU A 148 36.88 -2.06 -23.11
N ALA A 149 35.74 -1.81 -22.47
CA ALA A 149 34.89 -2.88 -21.95
C ALA A 149 34.08 -3.52 -23.08
N ILE A 150 33.74 -4.79 -22.92
CA ILE A 150 32.78 -5.48 -23.79
C ILE A 150 31.39 -5.40 -23.18
N TYR A 151 30.36 -5.52 -24.00
CA TYR A 151 28.96 -5.37 -23.60
C TYR A 151 28.11 -6.45 -24.24
N ARG A 152 27.11 -6.94 -23.51
CA ARG A 152 26.06 -7.78 -24.11
C ARG A 152 25.01 -6.92 -24.80
N SER A 153 24.45 -7.43 -25.89
CA SER A 153 23.32 -6.78 -26.54
C SER A 153 22.01 -7.05 -25.77
N GLU A 154 20.99 -6.22 -25.96
CA GLU A 154 19.67 -6.45 -25.39
C GLU A 154 19.03 -7.76 -25.89
N ILE A 155 19.23 -8.11 -27.17
CA ILE A 155 18.71 -9.34 -27.79
C ILE A 155 19.38 -10.58 -27.20
N GLU A 156 20.68 -10.48 -26.90
CA GLU A 156 21.44 -11.53 -26.23
C GLU A 156 20.94 -11.76 -24.81
N LEU A 157 20.76 -10.69 -24.02
CA LEU A 157 20.20 -10.80 -22.66
C LEU A 157 18.79 -11.40 -22.65
N ILE A 158 17.93 -11.01 -23.60
CA ILE A 158 16.60 -11.61 -23.75
C ILE A 158 16.72 -13.09 -24.11
N SER A 159 17.67 -13.47 -24.96
CA SER A 159 17.88 -14.88 -25.32
C SER A 159 18.34 -15.72 -24.13
N ILE A 160 19.27 -15.20 -23.33
CA ILE A 160 19.73 -15.84 -22.09
C ILE A 160 18.55 -15.99 -21.11
N PHE A 161 17.72 -14.96 -20.94
CA PHE A 161 16.58 -15.00 -20.01
C PHE A 161 15.57 -16.10 -20.33
N TYR A 162 15.36 -16.44 -21.61
CA TYR A 162 14.48 -17.54 -22.02
C TYR A 162 15.14 -18.92 -21.90
N GLN A 163 16.46 -18.98 -21.84
CA GLN A 163 17.20 -20.23 -21.63
C GLN A 163 17.36 -20.53 -20.13
N ASP A 164 17.68 -19.50 -19.36
CA ASP A 164 17.88 -19.53 -17.92
C ASP A 164 17.49 -18.17 -17.31
N GLU A 165 16.32 -18.10 -16.67
CA GLU A 165 15.82 -16.88 -16.06
C GLU A 165 16.59 -16.48 -14.79
N ASP A 166 17.29 -17.44 -14.18
CA ASP A 166 18.10 -17.26 -12.99
C ASP A 166 19.55 -16.89 -13.30
N ALA A 167 19.93 -16.93 -14.58
CA ALA A 167 21.26 -16.59 -15.06
C ALA A 167 21.73 -15.26 -14.47
N TYR A 168 22.98 -15.24 -14.03
CA TYR A 168 23.58 -14.07 -13.41
C TYR A 168 23.48 -12.84 -14.31
N GLU A 169 23.62 -13.01 -15.63
CA GLU A 169 23.53 -12.01 -16.68
C GLU A 169 22.27 -11.15 -16.63
N VAL A 170 21.12 -11.76 -16.40
CA VAL A 170 19.80 -11.12 -16.61
C VAL A 170 19.26 -10.44 -15.35
N ARG A 171 19.97 -10.53 -14.23
CA ARG A 171 19.57 -9.96 -12.94
C ARG A 171 19.78 -8.44 -12.87
N ASP A 172 20.64 -7.89 -13.73
CA ASP A 172 20.96 -6.46 -13.71
C ASP A 172 19.77 -5.59 -14.08
N LYS A 173 19.66 -4.45 -13.40
CA LYS A 173 18.63 -3.45 -13.68
C LYS A 173 19.08 -2.49 -14.79
N CYS A 174 19.35 -3.05 -15.97
CA CYS A 174 19.90 -2.36 -17.14
C CYS A 174 18.83 -1.81 -18.11
N PHE A 175 17.54 -2.00 -17.83
CA PHE A 175 16.45 -1.48 -18.66
C PHE A 175 15.75 -0.32 -17.94
N ILE A 176 15.78 0.86 -18.54
CA ILE A 176 15.15 2.08 -17.99
C ILE A 176 13.81 2.28 -18.66
N SER A 177 12.72 2.44 -17.88
CA SER A 177 11.40 2.72 -18.45
C SER A 177 11.42 4.06 -19.21
N LYS A 178 10.76 4.11 -20.37
CA LYS A 178 10.57 5.35 -21.16
C LYS A 178 9.45 6.26 -20.62
N ASP A 179 8.89 5.93 -19.46
CA ASP A 179 7.87 6.74 -18.79
C ASP A 179 8.50 7.91 -18.02
N LYS A 180 7.65 8.75 -17.43
CA LYS A 180 8.08 9.92 -16.63
C LYS A 180 8.99 9.55 -15.44
N TRP A 181 8.90 8.32 -14.95
CA TRP A 181 9.58 7.90 -13.73
C TRP A 181 10.99 7.37 -13.99
N ARG A 182 11.26 6.85 -15.21
CA ARG A 182 12.57 6.31 -15.61
C ARG A 182 13.12 5.29 -14.62
N ASN A 183 12.27 4.37 -14.19
CA ASN A 183 12.63 3.31 -13.26
C ASN A 183 13.57 2.29 -13.91
N LYS A 184 14.52 1.76 -13.12
CA LYS A 184 15.44 0.71 -13.56
C LYS A 184 14.85 -0.68 -13.30
N HIS A 185 14.84 -1.51 -14.33
CA HIS A 185 14.27 -2.85 -14.34
C HIS A 185 15.26 -3.88 -14.89
N ASN A 186 15.09 -5.12 -14.43
CA ASN A 186 15.66 -6.31 -15.06
C ASN A 186 14.55 -7.05 -15.84
N LEU A 187 14.89 -8.09 -16.60
CA LEU A 187 13.95 -8.78 -17.49
C LEU A 187 12.78 -9.43 -16.72
N SER A 188 13.04 -10.05 -15.56
CA SER A 188 11.99 -10.62 -14.71
C SER A 188 10.97 -9.57 -14.26
N ASN A 189 11.42 -8.37 -13.87
CA ASN A 189 10.52 -7.28 -13.48
C ASN A 189 9.67 -6.82 -14.67
N ILE A 190 10.26 -6.71 -15.86
CA ILE A 190 9.53 -6.33 -17.07
C ILE A 190 8.46 -7.38 -17.42
N ARG A 191 8.82 -8.68 -17.36
CA ARG A 191 7.88 -9.79 -17.61
C ARG A 191 6.68 -9.71 -16.67
N TYR A 192 6.93 -9.53 -15.38
CA TYR A 192 5.87 -9.37 -14.36
C TYR A 192 4.95 -8.18 -14.67
N TRP A 193 5.50 -7.00 -15.01
CA TRP A 193 4.69 -5.83 -15.31
C TRP A 193 3.85 -6.00 -16.58
N LEU A 194 4.41 -6.63 -17.62
CA LEU A 194 3.69 -6.96 -18.85
C LEU A 194 2.53 -7.92 -18.56
N GLN A 195 2.77 -9.04 -17.86
CA GLN A 195 1.72 -10.00 -17.49
C GLN A 195 0.62 -9.33 -16.65
N ARG A 196 1.00 -8.47 -15.71
CA ARG A 196 0.04 -7.72 -14.91
C ARG A 196 -0.79 -6.75 -15.75
N GLU A 197 -0.20 -6.10 -16.75
CA GLU A 197 -0.91 -5.23 -17.69
C GLU A 197 -1.90 -6.04 -18.55
N LEU A 198 -1.47 -7.19 -19.09
CA LEU A 198 -2.31 -8.11 -19.84
C LEU A 198 -3.51 -8.60 -19.02
N ALA A 199 -3.26 -9.08 -17.79
CA ALA A 199 -4.31 -9.52 -16.87
C ALA A 199 -5.33 -8.39 -16.57
N LYS A 200 -4.82 -7.19 -16.29
CA LYS A 200 -5.66 -6.01 -16.04
C LYS A 200 -6.53 -5.67 -17.26
N ASN A 201 -5.97 -5.72 -18.47
CA ASN A 201 -6.69 -5.33 -19.68
C ASN A 201 -7.72 -6.39 -20.08
N LYS A 202 -7.40 -7.68 -19.90
CA LYS A 202 -8.30 -8.80 -20.20
C LYS A 202 -9.58 -8.76 -19.36
N ASP A 203 -9.46 -8.52 -18.06
CA ASP A 203 -10.56 -8.59 -17.10
C ASP A 203 -10.96 -7.22 -16.55
N SER A 204 -10.67 -6.13 -17.29
CA SER A 204 -10.79 -4.76 -16.78
C SER A 204 -12.17 -4.44 -16.20
N GLU A 205 -13.24 -4.73 -16.95
CA GLU A 205 -14.62 -4.47 -16.50
C GLU A 205 -14.98 -5.29 -15.26
N THR A 206 -14.64 -6.58 -15.25
CA THR A 206 -14.89 -7.49 -14.12
C THR A 206 -14.14 -7.03 -12.86
N ILE A 207 -12.86 -6.67 -13.00
CA ILE A 207 -12.01 -6.17 -11.91
C ILE A 207 -12.63 -4.89 -11.32
N GLU A 208 -13.02 -3.94 -12.17
CA GLU A 208 -13.59 -2.69 -11.70
C GLU A 208 -14.95 -2.89 -11.04
N LYS A 209 -15.81 -3.73 -11.60
CA LYS A 209 -17.11 -4.05 -11.01
C LYS A 209 -16.95 -4.70 -9.64
N LYS A 210 -16.08 -5.72 -9.51
CA LYS A 210 -15.80 -6.39 -8.22
C LYS A 210 -15.24 -5.41 -7.18
N ALA A 211 -14.26 -4.59 -7.56
CA ALA A 211 -13.69 -3.60 -6.67
C ALA A 211 -14.72 -2.57 -6.20
N PHE A 212 -15.64 -2.15 -7.09
CA PHE A 212 -16.65 -1.16 -6.77
C PHE A 212 -17.77 -1.75 -5.87
N LEU A 213 -18.18 -3.00 -6.09
CA LEU A 213 -19.11 -3.70 -5.20
C LEU A 213 -18.56 -3.86 -3.77
N LEU A 214 -17.27 -4.17 -3.63
CA LEU A 214 -16.60 -4.23 -2.33
C LEU A 214 -16.55 -2.85 -1.67
N TYR A 215 -16.21 -1.81 -2.43
CA TYR A 215 -16.23 -0.43 -1.96
C TYR A 215 -17.62 -0.03 -1.46
N LEU A 216 -18.69 -0.30 -2.21
CA LEU A 216 -20.06 -0.02 -1.78
C LEU A 216 -20.41 -0.78 -0.50
N SER A 217 -20.08 -2.07 -0.43
CA SER A 217 -20.36 -2.92 0.73
C SER A 217 -19.66 -2.41 2.00
N ASP A 218 -18.42 -1.97 1.89
CA ASP A 218 -17.63 -1.44 3.00
C ASP A 218 -18.18 -0.09 3.50
N ASN A 219 -18.63 0.78 2.58
CA ASN A 219 -19.32 2.03 2.94
C ASN A 219 -20.69 1.78 3.57
N ILE A 220 -21.45 0.81 3.07
CA ILE A 220 -22.73 0.37 3.65
C ILE A 220 -22.50 -0.12 5.07
N LYS A 221 -21.49 -0.98 5.29
CA LYS A 221 -21.11 -1.46 6.62
C LYS A 221 -20.79 -0.31 7.57
N TYR A 222 -19.96 0.65 7.15
CA TYR A 222 -19.67 1.84 7.93
C TYR A 222 -20.93 2.65 8.28
N LEU A 223 -21.82 2.87 7.31
CA LEU A 223 -23.05 3.61 7.52
C LEU A 223 -24.10 2.85 8.35
N SER A 224 -24.06 1.52 8.39
CA SER A 224 -25.02 0.69 9.13
C SER A 224 -24.91 0.83 10.66
N PHE A 225 -23.75 1.30 11.13
CA PHE A 225 -23.36 1.33 12.54
C PHE A 225 -23.15 -0.06 13.18
N GLU A 226 -23.04 -1.12 12.38
CA GLU A 226 -22.78 -2.49 12.86
C GLU A 226 -21.51 -2.59 13.72
N ASP A 227 -20.38 -2.06 13.22
CA ASP A 227 -19.08 -2.07 13.92
C ASP A 227 -18.85 -0.79 14.73
N THR A 228 -19.82 -0.43 15.58
CA THR A 228 -19.73 0.79 16.38
C THR A 228 -20.02 0.58 17.85
N ILE A 229 -19.46 1.47 18.66
CA ILE A 229 -19.76 1.59 20.08
C ILE A 229 -20.22 3.01 20.40
N THR A 230 -20.97 3.17 21.49
CA THR A 230 -21.24 4.47 22.09
C THR A 230 -20.06 4.87 22.97
N ALA A 231 -19.31 5.89 22.58
CA ALA A 231 -18.16 6.39 23.33
C ALA A 231 -18.37 7.85 23.74
N CYS A 232 -17.84 8.27 24.90
CA CYS A 232 -17.72 9.69 25.19
C CYS A 232 -16.59 10.31 24.35
N LYS A 233 -16.64 11.63 24.15
CA LYS A 233 -15.61 12.37 23.39
C LYS A 233 -14.18 12.05 23.82
N LYS A 234 -13.93 11.87 25.13
CA LYS A 234 -12.61 11.54 25.68
C LYS A 234 -12.13 10.16 25.22
N CYS A 235 -12.99 9.14 25.30
CA CYS A 235 -12.66 7.79 24.88
C CYS A 235 -12.43 7.71 23.37
N ALA A 236 -13.32 8.34 22.58
CA ALA A 236 -13.21 8.42 21.12
C ALA A 236 -11.89 9.07 20.70
N SER A 237 -11.60 10.27 21.21
CA SER A 237 -10.36 11.00 20.93
C SER A 237 -9.10 10.22 21.33
N SER A 238 -9.14 9.55 22.49
CA SER A 238 -8.00 8.73 22.96
C SER A 238 -7.70 7.59 22.00
N PHE A 239 -8.72 6.97 21.43
CA PHE A 239 -8.56 5.89 20.45
C PHE A 239 -8.07 6.45 19.11
N ASP A 240 -8.79 7.41 18.52
CA ASP A 240 -8.54 7.91 17.16
C ASP A 240 -7.25 8.71 17.03
N LEU A 241 -6.96 9.61 17.99
CA LEU A 241 -5.83 10.54 17.90
C LEU A 241 -4.57 10.01 18.59
N HIS A 242 -4.75 9.24 19.67
CA HIS A 242 -3.64 8.82 20.53
C HIS A 242 -3.34 7.31 20.46
N LYS A 243 -4.18 6.51 19.77
CA LYS A 243 -4.06 5.05 19.73
C LYS A 243 -4.01 4.43 21.13
N MET A 244 -4.85 4.95 22.02
CA MET A 244 -4.95 4.52 23.41
C MET A 244 -6.36 4.06 23.76
N GLU A 245 -6.45 3.09 24.66
CA GLU A 245 -7.71 2.63 25.23
C GLU A 245 -7.65 2.61 26.76
N LEU A 246 -8.80 2.59 27.41
CA LEU A 246 -8.89 2.58 28.86
C LEU A 246 -8.35 1.26 29.41
N CYS A 247 -7.48 1.33 30.42
CA CYS A 247 -6.89 0.13 31.01
C CYS A 247 -7.98 -0.78 31.60
N PRO A 248 -8.03 -2.07 31.20
CA PRO A 248 -9.08 -2.99 31.68
C PRO A 248 -8.96 -3.28 33.18
N LYS A 249 -7.76 -3.19 33.76
CA LYS A 249 -7.50 -3.49 35.17
C LYS A 249 -7.92 -2.37 36.12
N CYS A 250 -7.53 -1.12 35.86
CA CYS A 250 -7.85 -0.02 36.78
C CYS A 250 -9.02 0.86 36.33
N LYS A 251 -9.43 0.81 35.05
CA LYS A 251 -10.47 1.66 34.45
C LYS A 251 -10.28 3.17 34.66
N LYS A 252 -9.04 3.61 34.94
CA LYS A 252 -8.70 5.01 35.24
C LYS A 252 -7.72 5.59 34.22
N HIS A 253 -6.65 4.85 33.92
CA HIS A 253 -5.58 5.31 33.03
C HIS A 253 -5.74 4.71 31.64
N TYR A 254 -5.42 5.51 30.62
CA TYR A 254 -5.32 5.02 29.25
C TYR A 254 -3.98 4.32 29.04
N LYS A 255 -3.96 3.34 28.14
CA LYS A 255 -2.78 2.58 27.73
C LYS A 255 -2.72 2.51 26.21
N GLY A 256 -1.53 2.38 25.62
CA GLY A 256 -1.40 2.14 24.19
C GLY A 256 -2.05 0.80 23.81
N ILE A 257 -2.76 0.75 22.67
CA ILE A 257 -3.55 -0.43 22.26
C ILE A 257 -2.74 -1.75 22.33
N GLN A 258 -1.46 -1.69 21.99
CA GLN A 258 -0.53 -2.83 22.00
C GLN A 258 -0.20 -3.41 23.38
N TYR A 259 -0.43 -2.68 24.48
CA TYR A 259 -0.08 -3.13 25.83
C TYR A 259 -1.28 -3.76 26.53
N PRO A 260 -1.13 -4.78 27.39
CA PRO A 260 -2.27 -5.38 28.10
C PRO A 260 -2.85 -4.48 29.20
N THR A 261 -2.01 -3.68 29.87
CA THR A 261 -2.43 -2.79 30.97
C THR A 261 -1.69 -1.46 30.91
N CYS A 262 -2.16 -0.45 31.66
CA CYS A 262 -1.42 0.78 31.87
C CYS A 262 -0.16 0.56 32.73
N ILE A 263 0.75 1.53 32.68
CA ILE A 263 2.01 1.54 33.44
C ILE A 263 1.76 1.40 34.94
N GLN A 264 0.71 2.05 35.47
CA GLN A 264 0.37 1.98 36.90
C GLN A 264 -0.12 0.60 37.36
N CYS A 265 -0.51 -0.24 36.42
CA CYS A 265 -0.99 -1.59 36.68
C CYS A 265 0.09 -2.67 36.54
N LEU A 266 1.28 -2.29 36.07
CA LEU A 266 2.43 -3.18 35.95
C LEU A 266 3.04 -3.51 37.32
N PRO A 267 3.71 -4.66 37.45
CA PRO A 267 4.58 -4.95 38.59
C PRO A 267 5.65 -3.85 38.78
N GLU A 268 6.09 -3.64 40.02
CA GLU A 268 6.93 -2.50 40.38
C GLU A 268 8.21 -2.38 39.55
N GLU A 269 8.94 -3.49 39.37
CA GLU A 269 10.14 -3.57 38.53
C GLU A 269 9.87 -3.10 37.10
N LYS A 270 8.81 -3.65 36.47
CA LYS A 270 8.42 -3.29 35.09
C LYS A 270 7.92 -1.86 34.99
N ARG A 271 7.28 -1.36 36.05
CA ARG A 271 6.81 0.03 36.13
C ARG A 271 7.98 1.00 36.18
N LYS A 272 8.98 0.75 37.02
CA LYS A 272 10.21 1.58 37.11
C LYS A 272 10.93 1.63 35.76
N ALA A 273 11.21 0.48 35.17
CA ALA A 273 11.86 0.41 33.85
C ALA A 273 11.07 1.11 32.73
N ALA A 274 9.73 1.04 32.76
CA ALA A 274 8.89 1.75 31.79
C ALA A 274 8.95 3.27 31.97
N MET A 275 8.95 3.75 33.21
CA MET A 275 9.04 5.18 33.52
C MET A 275 10.40 5.76 33.13
N GLU A 276 11.49 5.04 33.39
CA GLU A 276 12.85 5.44 32.97
C GLU A 276 12.96 5.60 31.46
N LYS A 277 12.42 4.64 30.68
CA LYS A 277 12.39 4.73 29.21
C LYS A 277 11.60 5.92 28.70
N ILE A 278 10.48 6.23 29.34
CA ILE A 278 9.64 7.37 28.97
C ILE A 278 10.39 8.68 29.25
N GLU A 279 11.04 8.79 30.40
CA GLU A 279 11.78 9.99 30.76
C GLU A 279 12.96 10.22 29.81
N PHE A 280 13.75 9.18 29.55
CA PHE A 280 14.83 9.22 28.56
C PHE A 280 14.34 9.66 27.17
N GLY A 281 13.17 9.17 26.74
CA GLY A 281 12.56 9.58 25.47
C GLY A 281 12.20 11.07 25.41
N LYS A 282 11.72 11.65 26.53
CA LYS A 282 11.43 13.09 26.60
C LYS A 282 12.71 13.92 26.54
N GLU A 283 13.73 13.51 27.29
CA GLU A 283 15.05 14.18 27.26
C GLU A 283 15.62 14.20 25.85
N TRP A 284 15.49 13.09 25.11
CA TRP A 284 15.93 12.98 23.72
C TRP A 284 15.15 13.90 22.77
N GLN A 285 13.82 13.98 22.93
CA GLN A 285 12.98 14.90 22.15
C GLN A 285 13.32 16.37 22.43
N ASP A 286 13.53 16.73 23.70
CA ASP A 286 13.95 18.07 24.08
C ASP A 286 15.31 18.42 23.50
N MET A 287 16.24 17.46 23.45
CA MET A 287 17.53 17.62 22.79
C MET A 287 17.38 17.87 21.27
N HIS A 288 16.59 17.05 20.57
CA HIS A 288 16.31 17.24 19.14
C HIS A 288 15.77 18.64 18.84
N LYS A 289 14.82 19.10 19.65
CA LYS A 289 14.23 20.44 19.54
C LYS A 289 15.25 21.54 19.74
N ARG A 290 16.16 21.40 20.73
CA ARG A 290 17.25 22.37 20.97
C ARG A 290 18.25 22.41 19.82
N LEU A 291 18.47 21.28 19.15
CA LEU A 291 19.41 21.14 18.04
C LEU A 291 18.79 21.48 16.67
N GLY A 292 17.49 21.79 16.60
CA GLY A 292 16.81 22.12 15.35
C GLY A 292 16.76 20.96 14.35
N ILE A 293 16.71 19.72 14.86
CA ILE A 293 16.69 18.49 14.05
C ILE A 293 15.24 18.13 13.62
N ASP A 294 14.24 18.82 14.18
CA ASP A 294 12.81 18.60 13.92
C ASP A 294 12.30 19.24 12.61
#